data_AF-A0A1R3GEN3-F1
#
_entry.id   AF-A0A1R3GEN3-F1
#
_cell.length_a   1.000
_cell.length_b   1.000
_cell.length_c   1.000
_cell.angle_alpha   90.00
_cell.angle_beta   90.00
_cell.angle_gamma   90.00
#
_symmetry.space_group_name_H-M   'P 1'
#
loop_
_entity.id
_entity.type
_entity.pdbx_description
1 polymer ?
#
loop_
_entity_poly.entity_id
_entity_poly.type
_entity_poly.pdbx_seq_one_letter_code
_entity_poly.pdbx_strand_id
1 'polypeptide(L)'
;MAIDCLLLLLKDPETRYKVIDIAAMSLVDLVELKSLGEKEKVGERITQTLLQDYYKIKYGFLKLKSKKAEKALDELWELKVENIKRDKLMSEQDMKDRQVFIGKLKKQGNQKFWSGKIEKACKIYSKALDLCPLNMRKERIVLHSNRAQCYLLLKFPAGAISDTTRALCLSSPLSPHSKSLWRRSQAYDMKGLAKESLMDCLMFINSRMKSSDEEIKKRVRVPYYAARMINKQMNATWIFANAKSKFCSKKEERLIDESKGKYQLQEMLLRLMEAKDKGNFNFPGKPIT
;
A
#
# COMPACT_ATOMS: atom_id res chain seq x y z
N MET A 1 -3.78 -7.42 -18.46
CA MET A 1 -4.86 -8.39 -18.20
C MET A 1 -6.06 -7.68 -17.56
N ALA A 2 -6.13 -7.47 -16.24
CA ALA A 2 -7.34 -6.92 -15.60
C ALA A 2 -7.79 -5.53 -16.12
N ILE A 3 -6.88 -4.55 -16.21
CA ILE A 3 -7.20 -3.22 -16.76
C ILE A 3 -7.67 -3.36 -18.21
N ASP A 4 -6.98 -4.15 -19.04
CA ASP A 4 -7.37 -4.33 -20.44
C ASP A 4 -8.76 -4.96 -20.57
N CYS A 5 -9.10 -5.95 -19.74
CA CYS A 5 -10.44 -6.54 -19.72
C CYS A 5 -11.52 -5.50 -19.38
N LEU A 6 -11.29 -4.66 -18.37
CA LEU A 6 -12.22 -3.57 -18.03
C LEU A 6 -12.35 -2.57 -19.19
N LEU A 7 -11.24 -2.21 -19.84
CA LEU A 7 -11.27 -1.30 -20.99
C LEU A 7 -11.99 -1.89 -22.20
N LEU A 8 -11.90 -3.22 -22.43
CA LEU A 8 -12.66 -3.89 -23.49
C LEU A 8 -14.16 -3.84 -23.20
N LEU A 9 -14.57 -4.18 -21.96
CA LEU A 9 -15.97 -4.10 -21.54
C LEU A 9 -16.52 -2.67 -21.57
N LEU A 10 -15.69 -1.66 -21.29
CA LEU A 10 -16.11 -0.26 -21.41
C LEU A 10 -16.23 0.21 -22.86
N LYS A 11 -15.57 -0.45 -23.82
CA LYS A 11 -15.69 -0.12 -25.25
C LYS A 11 -16.91 -0.77 -25.90
N ASP A 12 -17.38 -1.86 -25.32
CA ASP A 12 -18.56 -2.57 -25.80
C ASP A 12 -19.86 -1.79 -25.45
N PRO A 13 -20.70 -1.42 -26.44
CA PRO A 13 -21.89 -0.59 -26.20
C PRO A 13 -22.92 -1.22 -25.25
N GLU A 14 -23.03 -2.55 -25.23
CA GLU A 14 -24.04 -3.26 -24.43
C GLU A 14 -23.67 -3.32 -22.94
N THR A 15 -22.37 -3.46 -22.65
CA THR A 15 -21.87 -3.63 -21.28
C THR A 15 -21.34 -2.35 -20.65
N ARG A 16 -20.93 -1.35 -21.46
CA ARG A 16 -20.29 -0.10 -21.01
C ARG A 16 -20.97 0.55 -19.81
N TYR A 17 -22.27 0.82 -19.88
CA TYR A 17 -22.95 1.59 -18.83
C TYR A 17 -23.15 0.81 -17.53
N LYS A 18 -23.24 -0.52 -17.61
CA LYS A 18 -23.25 -1.37 -16.41
C LYS A 18 -21.87 -1.40 -15.76
N VAL A 19 -20.82 -1.43 -16.59
CA VAL A 19 -19.43 -1.53 -16.13
C VAL A 19 -18.92 -0.19 -15.61
N ILE A 20 -19.26 0.92 -16.25
CA ILE A 20 -18.79 2.26 -15.85
C ILE A 20 -19.28 2.64 -14.45
N ASP A 21 -20.51 2.25 -14.08
CA ASP A 21 -21.08 2.46 -12.75
C ASP A 21 -20.22 1.87 -11.62
N ILE A 22 -19.49 0.79 -11.92
CA ILE A 22 -18.66 0.04 -10.97
C ILE A 22 -17.18 0.42 -11.12
N ALA A 23 -16.69 0.46 -12.36
CA ALA A 23 -15.27 0.58 -12.66
C ALA A 23 -14.75 2.02 -12.61
N ALA A 24 -15.62 3.04 -12.80
CA ALA A 24 -15.19 4.44 -12.87
C ALA A 24 -14.37 4.85 -11.64
N MET A 25 -14.83 4.52 -10.43
CA MET A 25 -14.14 4.89 -9.20
C MET A 25 -12.71 4.34 -9.12
N SER A 26 -12.53 3.07 -9.52
CA SER A 26 -11.22 2.41 -9.46
C SER A 26 -10.29 2.86 -10.59
N LEU A 27 -10.83 3.10 -11.79
CA LEU A 27 -10.05 3.48 -12.97
C LEU A 27 -9.61 4.94 -12.93
N VAL A 28 -10.41 5.85 -12.36
CA VAL A 28 -10.06 7.27 -12.22
C VAL A 28 -8.77 7.45 -11.42
N ASP A 29 -8.52 6.62 -10.42
CA ASP A 29 -7.28 6.70 -9.63
C ASP A 29 -6.02 6.28 -10.40
N LEU A 30 -6.18 5.65 -11.57
CA LEU A 30 -5.11 5.11 -12.40
C LEU A 30 -4.81 5.97 -13.64
N VAL A 31 -5.51 7.09 -13.84
CA VAL A 31 -5.39 7.92 -15.07
C VAL A 31 -4.07 8.67 -15.22
N GLU A 32 -3.29 8.76 -14.14
CA GLU A 32 -1.94 9.35 -14.14
C GLU A 32 -0.83 8.29 -14.28
N LEU A 33 -1.19 7.01 -14.43
CA LEU A 33 -0.25 5.90 -14.62
C LEU A 33 0.44 6.01 -15.99
N LYS A 34 1.78 6.09 -15.99
CA LYS A 34 2.58 6.16 -17.23
C LYS A 34 2.60 4.83 -17.98
N SER A 35 3.02 3.77 -17.30
CA SER A 35 3.24 2.47 -17.90
C SER A 35 2.89 1.33 -16.95
N LEU A 36 2.62 0.16 -17.52
CA LEU A 36 2.40 -1.09 -16.81
C LEU A 36 3.05 -2.22 -17.60
N GLY A 37 4.25 -2.65 -17.16
CA GLY A 37 5.10 -3.54 -17.96
C GLY A 37 5.54 -2.83 -19.25
N GLU A 38 5.40 -3.52 -20.38
CA GLU A 38 5.70 -2.99 -21.72
C GLU A 38 4.64 -1.99 -22.22
N LYS A 39 3.48 -1.88 -21.56
CA LYS A 39 2.40 -1.01 -22.01
C LYS A 39 2.66 0.42 -21.56
N GLU A 40 2.85 1.32 -22.50
CA GLU A 40 2.91 2.76 -22.25
C GLU A 40 1.53 3.43 -22.35
N LYS A 41 1.45 4.68 -21.89
CA LYS A 41 0.26 5.55 -21.98
C LYS A 41 -1.01 4.93 -21.41
N VAL A 42 -0.88 4.10 -20.38
CA VAL A 42 -2.02 3.37 -19.78
C VAL A 42 -3.07 4.35 -19.24
N GLY A 43 -2.64 5.39 -18.52
CA GLY A 43 -3.54 6.41 -17.98
C GLY A 43 -4.29 7.19 -19.06
N GLU A 44 -3.68 7.44 -20.22
CA GLU A 44 -4.32 8.10 -21.37
C GLU A 44 -5.40 7.20 -21.97
N ARG A 45 -5.11 5.91 -22.17
CA ARG A 45 -6.10 4.92 -22.65
C ARG A 45 -7.30 4.82 -21.71
N ILE A 46 -7.07 4.82 -20.40
CA ILE A 46 -8.14 4.81 -19.39
C ILE A 46 -8.98 6.09 -19.52
N THR A 47 -8.33 7.25 -19.58
CA THR A 47 -9.00 8.56 -19.70
C THR A 47 -9.89 8.61 -20.95
N GLN A 48 -9.35 8.23 -22.11
CA GLN A 48 -10.09 8.20 -23.38
C GLN A 48 -11.31 7.28 -23.30
N THR A 49 -11.13 6.09 -22.73
CA THR A 49 -12.21 5.10 -22.64
C THR A 49 -13.32 5.56 -21.69
N LEU A 50 -12.97 6.12 -20.53
CA LEU A 50 -13.95 6.63 -19.57
C LEU A 50 -14.72 7.83 -20.13
N LEU A 51 -14.04 8.75 -20.82
CA LEU A 51 -14.64 10.00 -21.30
C LEU A 51 -15.30 9.90 -22.69
N GLN A 52 -15.27 8.75 -23.36
CA GLN A 52 -15.79 8.56 -24.72
C GLN A 52 -17.23 9.08 -24.92
N ASP A 53 -18.13 8.88 -23.96
CA ASP A 53 -19.53 9.34 -24.00
C ASP A 53 -19.83 10.42 -22.95
N TYR A 54 -18.80 11.05 -22.39
CA TYR A 54 -18.99 11.97 -21.26
C TYR A 54 -19.89 13.17 -21.60
N TYR A 55 -19.88 13.66 -22.84
CA TYR A 55 -20.80 14.73 -23.25
C TYR A 55 -22.28 14.34 -23.13
N LYS A 56 -22.62 13.07 -23.40
CA LYS A 56 -24.00 12.56 -23.25
C LYS A 56 -24.41 12.58 -21.78
N ILE A 57 -23.48 12.23 -20.90
CA ILE A 57 -23.69 12.23 -19.45
C ILE A 57 -23.83 13.67 -18.94
N LYS A 58 -22.87 14.55 -19.28
CA LYS A 58 -22.81 15.94 -18.81
C LYS A 58 -24.05 16.76 -19.18
N TYR A 59 -24.58 16.59 -20.38
CA TYR A 59 -25.75 17.34 -20.86
C TYR A 59 -27.07 16.58 -20.69
N GLY A 60 -27.09 15.48 -19.94
CA GLY A 60 -28.32 14.79 -19.54
C GLY A 60 -28.96 13.91 -20.62
N PHE A 61 -28.29 13.69 -21.75
CA PHE A 61 -28.73 12.73 -22.78
C PHE A 61 -28.60 11.27 -22.32
N LEU A 62 -27.82 11.03 -21.27
CA LEU A 62 -27.62 9.71 -20.66
C LEU A 62 -27.42 9.89 -19.15
N LYS A 63 -28.07 9.05 -18.33
CA LYS A 63 -27.93 9.08 -16.87
C LYS A 63 -27.38 7.76 -16.37
N LEU A 64 -26.34 7.81 -15.54
CA LEU A 64 -25.78 6.62 -14.92
C LEU A 64 -26.57 6.24 -13.68
N LYS A 65 -26.50 4.97 -13.25
CA LYS A 65 -27.18 4.56 -12.00
C LYS A 65 -26.43 5.09 -10.79
N SER A 66 -25.10 5.16 -10.89
CA SER A 66 -24.21 5.60 -9.83
C SER A 66 -23.90 7.10 -9.95
N LYS A 67 -24.54 7.91 -9.10
CA LYS A 67 -24.17 9.33 -8.93
C LYS A 67 -22.68 9.52 -8.56
N LYS A 68 -22.08 8.53 -7.90
CA LYS A 68 -20.64 8.54 -7.57
C LYS A 68 -19.79 8.38 -8.83
N ALA A 69 -20.24 7.56 -9.79
CA ALA A 69 -19.56 7.40 -11.07
C ALA A 69 -19.66 8.69 -11.90
N GLU A 70 -20.84 9.32 -11.98
CA GLU A 70 -21.01 10.62 -12.66
C GLU A 70 -20.04 11.66 -12.10
N LYS A 71 -20.03 11.84 -10.77
CA LYS A 71 -19.10 12.75 -10.11
C LYS A 71 -17.63 12.41 -10.39
N ALA A 72 -17.27 11.13 -10.43
CA ALA A 72 -15.90 10.72 -10.73
C ALA A 72 -15.51 11.03 -12.18
N LEU A 73 -16.45 10.96 -13.13
CA LEU A 73 -16.23 11.37 -14.52
C LEU A 73 -16.11 12.89 -14.65
N ASP A 74 -16.88 13.66 -13.89
CA ASP A 74 -16.76 15.12 -13.83
C ASP A 74 -15.38 15.53 -13.30
N GLU A 75 -14.95 14.95 -12.17
CA GLU A 75 -13.62 15.16 -11.60
C GLU A 75 -12.51 14.77 -12.59
N LEU A 76 -12.70 13.68 -13.35
CA LEU A 76 -11.78 13.25 -14.39
C LEU A 76 -11.70 14.25 -15.54
N TRP A 77 -12.83 14.77 -16.01
CA TRP A 77 -12.87 15.78 -17.06
C TRP A 77 -12.11 17.04 -16.64
N GLU A 78 -12.39 17.56 -15.44
CA GLU A 78 -11.67 18.71 -14.90
C GLU A 78 -10.17 18.45 -14.80
N LEU A 79 -9.78 17.26 -14.33
CA LEU A 79 -8.38 16.90 -14.13
C LEU A 79 -7.61 16.71 -15.44
N LYS A 80 -8.20 16.06 -16.44
CA LYS A 80 -7.49 15.60 -17.65
C LYS A 80 -7.79 16.41 -18.90
N VAL A 81 -8.84 17.23 -18.90
CA VAL A 81 -9.20 18.07 -20.05
C VAL A 81 -8.98 19.54 -19.69
N GLU A 82 -9.72 20.07 -18.72
CA GLU A 82 -9.68 21.51 -18.39
C GLU A 82 -8.34 21.92 -17.76
N ASN A 83 -7.82 21.17 -16.79
CA ASN A 83 -6.51 21.43 -16.20
C ASN A 83 -5.40 21.39 -17.26
N ILE A 84 -5.41 20.41 -18.17
CA ILE A 84 -4.38 20.30 -19.22
C ILE A 84 -4.46 21.50 -20.18
N LYS A 85 -5.68 21.89 -20.57
CA LYS A 85 -5.88 23.08 -21.41
C LYS A 85 -5.37 24.34 -20.72
N ARG A 86 -5.70 24.52 -19.43
CA ARG A 86 -5.20 25.64 -18.62
C ARG A 86 -3.68 25.62 -18.52
N ASP A 87 -3.09 24.50 -18.13
CA ASP A 87 -1.64 24.34 -17.98
C ASP A 87 -0.88 24.64 -19.29
N LYS A 88 -1.44 24.29 -20.45
CA LYS A 88 -0.84 24.59 -21.77
C LYS A 88 -0.88 26.07 -22.16
N LEU A 89 -1.87 26.82 -21.68
CA LEU A 89 -2.05 28.24 -21.99
C LEU A 89 -1.33 29.17 -21.01
N MET A 90 -0.78 28.64 -19.91
CA MET A 90 -0.08 29.45 -18.91
C MET A 90 1.33 29.84 -19.37
N SER A 91 1.74 31.07 -19.08
CA SER A 91 3.11 31.53 -19.32
C SER A 91 4.10 30.85 -18.36
N GLU A 92 5.39 30.87 -18.70
CA GLU A 92 6.44 30.36 -17.81
C GLU A 92 6.48 31.09 -16.47
N GLN A 93 6.20 32.40 -16.48
CA GLN A 93 6.16 33.20 -15.26
C GLN A 93 4.99 32.77 -14.37
N ASP A 94 3.80 32.61 -14.93
CA ASP A 94 2.62 32.13 -14.20
C ASP A 94 2.85 30.72 -13.62
N MET A 95 3.54 29.85 -14.35
CA MET A 95 3.91 28.51 -13.87
C MET A 95 4.81 28.58 -12.64
N LYS A 96 5.81 29.47 -12.63
CA LYS A 96 6.71 29.69 -11.48
C LYS A 96 5.94 30.25 -10.28
N ASP A 97 5.10 31.25 -10.50
CA ASP A 97 4.30 31.86 -9.44
C ASP A 97 3.32 30.85 -8.82
N ARG A 98 2.72 30.00 -9.66
CA ARG A 98 1.87 28.91 -9.21
C ARG A 98 2.64 27.86 -8.41
N GLN A 99 3.85 27.50 -8.84
CA GLN A 99 4.73 26.59 -8.09
C GLN A 99 5.06 27.14 -6.70
N VAL A 100 5.38 28.43 -6.59
CA VAL A 100 5.62 29.10 -5.30
C VAL A 100 4.35 29.08 -4.44
N PHE A 101 3.19 29.37 -5.02
CA PHE A 101 1.91 29.35 -4.32
C PHE A 101 1.56 27.96 -3.77
N ILE A 102 1.72 26.90 -4.57
CA ILE A 102 1.54 25.50 -4.15
C ILE A 102 2.51 25.16 -3.01
N GLY A 103 3.76 25.63 -3.11
CA GLY A 103 4.75 25.49 -2.04
C GLY A 103 4.28 26.12 -0.72
N LYS A 104 3.69 27.31 -0.76
CA LYS A 104 3.10 27.99 0.40
C LYS A 104 1.92 27.20 0.97
N LEU A 105 0.98 26.74 0.13
CA LEU A 105 -0.15 25.92 0.56
C LEU A 105 0.31 24.61 1.22
N LYS A 106 1.32 23.94 0.66
CA LYS A 106 1.91 22.73 1.25
C LYS A 106 2.46 23.00 2.66
N LYS A 107 3.20 24.10 2.84
CA LYS A 107 3.72 24.51 4.15
C LYS A 107 2.59 24.80 5.15
N GLN A 108 1.55 25.52 4.73
CA GLN A 108 0.37 25.80 5.56
C GLN A 108 -0.37 24.51 5.95
N GLY A 109 -0.56 23.59 5.00
CA GLY A 109 -1.16 22.27 5.25
C GLY A 109 -0.36 21.47 6.28
N ASN A 110 0.97 21.45 6.15
CA ASN A 110 1.86 20.83 7.13
C ASN A 110 1.72 21.47 8.51
N GLN A 111 1.68 22.80 8.60
CA GLN A 111 1.51 23.50 9.87
C GLN A 111 0.18 23.12 10.54
N LYS A 112 -0.93 23.10 9.78
CA LYS A 112 -2.23 22.67 10.33
C LYS A 112 -2.20 21.20 10.75
N PHE A 113 -1.55 20.34 9.98
CA PHE A 113 -1.40 18.92 10.30
C PHE A 113 -0.67 18.72 11.64
N TRP A 114 0.49 19.36 11.81
CA TRP A 114 1.28 19.26 13.05
C TRP A 114 0.59 19.89 14.26
N SER A 115 -0.28 20.89 14.04
CA SER A 115 -1.14 21.46 15.09
C SER A 115 -2.37 20.60 15.44
N GLY A 116 -2.50 19.39 14.90
CA GLY A 116 -3.64 18.49 15.12
C GLY A 116 -4.93 18.90 14.39
N LYS A 117 -4.92 19.99 13.60
CA LYS A 117 -6.08 20.47 12.84
C LYS A 117 -6.21 19.70 11.52
N ILE A 118 -6.48 18.40 11.61
CA ILE A 118 -6.40 17.45 10.50
C ILE A 118 -7.37 17.78 9.35
N GLU A 119 -8.62 18.12 9.64
CA GLU A 119 -9.60 18.49 8.61
C GLU A 119 -9.17 19.74 7.82
N LYS A 120 -8.63 20.74 8.53
CA LYS A 120 -8.13 21.97 7.90
C LYS A 120 -6.91 21.67 7.03
N ALA A 121 -6.01 20.80 7.49
CA ALA A 121 -4.89 20.33 6.68
C ALA A 121 -5.38 19.62 5.40
N CYS A 122 -6.36 18.73 5.51
CA CYS A 122 -6.97 18.01 4.39
C CYS A 122 -7.57 18.97 3.35
N LYS A 123 -8.29 20.01 3.79
CA LYS A 123 -8.84 21.05 2.91
C LYS A 123 -7.73 21.83 2.19
N ILE A 124 -6.67 22.22 2.90
CA ILE A 124 -5.53 22.94 2.30
C ILE A 124 -4.79 22.08 1.27
N TYR A 125 -4.53 20.80 1.57
CA TYR A 125 -3.91 19.90 0.59
C TYR A 125 -4.79 19.66 -0.63
N SER A 126 -6.12 19.62 -0.47
CA SER A 126 -7.05 19.52 -1.60
C SER A 126 -6.96 20.74 -2.50
N LYS A 127 -7.04 21.95 -1.93
CA LYS A 127 -6.82 23.20 -2.67
C LYS A 127 -5.47 23.23 -3.38
N ALA A 128 -4.41 22.72 -2.72
CA ALA A 128 -3.09 22.64 -3.33
C ALA A 128 -3.08 21.69 -4.55
N LEU A 129 -3.76 20.53 -4.48
CA LEU A 129 -3.86 19.57 -5.58
C LEU A 129 -4.69 20.09 -6.76
N ASP A 130 -5.79 20.79 -6.49
CA ASP A 130 -6.67 21.37 -7.51
C ASP A 130 -5.93 22.43 -8.33
N LEU A 131 -5.01 23.14 -7.68
CA LEU A 131 -4.18 24.16 -8.32
C LEU A 131 -2.83 23.63 -8.83
N CYS A 132 -2.50 22.36 -8.59
CA CYS A 132 -1.18 21.81 -8.92
C CYS A 132 -1.15 21.28 -10.37
N PRO A 133 -0.35 21.90 -11.27
CA PRO A 133 -0.19 21.43 -12.64
C PRO A 133 0.20 19.96 -12.72
N LEU A 134 -0.23 19.26 -13.76
CA LEU A 134 0.03 17.82 -13.91
C LEU A 134 1.51 17.48 -14.14
N ASN A 135 2.29 18.44 -14.65
CA ASN A 135 3.74 18.26 -14.85
C ASN A 135 4.54 18.34 -13.54
N MET A 136 3.98 18.91 -12.46
CA MET A 136 4.59 19.00 -11.12
C MET A 136 4.46 17.69 -10.35
N ARG A 137 4.94 16.59 -10.94
CA ARG A 137 4.72 15.23 -10.43
C ARG A 137 5.20 15.03 -8.99
N LYS A 138 6.40 15.53 -8.66
CA LYS A 138 6.99 15.35 -7.32
C LYS A 138 6.10 15.98 -6.26
N GLU A 139 5.60 17.17 -6.51
CA GLU A 139 4.68 17.89 -5.63
C GLU A 139 3.34 17.17 -5.52
N ARG A 140 2.75 16.72 -6.63
CA ARG A 140 1.49 15.95 -6.62
C ARG A 140 1.61 14.66 -5.80
N ILE A 141 2.70 13.90 -5.95
CA ILE A 141 2.97 12.69 -5.15
C ILE A 141 2.93 13.02 -3.64
N VAL A 142 3.65 14.07 -3.24
CA VAL A 142 3.74 14.48 -1.83
C VAL A 142 2.39 14.96 -1.30
N LEU A 143 1.67 15.78 -2.06
CA LEU A 143 0.37 16.33 -1.67
C LEU A 143 -0.68 15.23 -1.50
N HIS A 144 -0.82 14.32 -2.48
CA HIS A 144 -1.69 13.15 -2.35
C HIS A 144 -1.31 12.32 -1.12
N SER A 145 -0.03 12.02 -0.94
CA SER A 145 0.42 11.22 0.20
C SER A 145 0.09 11.90 1.54
N ASN A 146 0.26 13.22 1.64
CA ASN A 146 -0.06 13.98 2.85
C ASN A 146 -1.56 14.07 3.12
N ARG A 147 -2.38 14.25 2.08
CA ARG A 147 -3.84 14.21 2.21
C ARG A 147 -4.35 12.81 2.59
N ALA A 148 -3.75 11.74 2.06
CA ALA A 148 -4.02 10.38 2.50
C ALA A 148 -3.73 10.15 3.99
N GLN A 149 -2.64 10.76 4.51
CA GLN A 149 -2.37 10.72 5.95
C GLN A 149 -3.49 11.38 6.77
N CYS A 150 -4.05 12.48 6.27
CA CYS A 150 -5.20 13.12 6.91
C CYS A 150 -6.40 12.19 6.90
N TYR A 151 -6.71 11.55 5.76
CA TYR A 151 -7.80 10.59 5.66
C TYR A 151 -7.65 9.40 6.60
N LEU A 152 -6.45 8.86 6.80
CA LEU A 152 -6.20 7.81 7.80
C LEU A 152 -6.54 8.26 9.22
N LEU A 153 -6.13 9.47 9.59
CA LEU A 153 -6.41 10.04 10.93
C LEU A 153 -7.90 10.34 11.11
N LEU A 154 -8.59 10.74 10.04
CA LEU A 154 -10.05 10.96 9.99
C LEU A 154 -10.85 9.66 9.81
N LYS A 155 -10.21 8.49 9.91
CA LYS A 155 -10.84 7.17 9.74
C LYS A 155 -11.60 7.00 8.42
N PHE A 156 -11.10 7.62 7.35
CA PHE A 156 -11.64 7.53 5.98
C PHE A 156 -10.72 6.73 5.04
N PRO A 157 -10.68 5.39 5.16
CA PRO A 157 -9.70 4.58 4.43
C PRO A 157 -9.89 4.58 2.91
N ALA A 158 -11.11 4.77 2.40
CA ALA A 158 -11.37 4.81 0.95
C ALA A 158 -10.63 5.99 0.27
N GLY A 159 -10.69 7.19 0.85
CA GLY A 159 -9.94 8.34 0.34
C GLY A 159 -8.44 8.17 0.48
N ALA A 160 -7.97 7.53 1.55
CA ALA A 160 -6.55 7.23 1.74
C ALA A 160 -6.03 6.26 0.66
N ILE A 161 -6.79 5.22 0.31
CA ILE A 161 -6.45 4.28 -0.79
C ILE A 161 -6.40 5.02 -2.12
N SER A 162 -7.39 5.86 -2.40
CA SER A 162 -7.46 6.63 -3.64
C SER A 162 -6.24 7.55 -3.80
N ASP A 163 -5.94 8.38 -2.80
CA ASP A 163 -4.82 9.31 -2.86
C ASP A 163 -3.46 8.59 -2.93
N THR A 164 -3.27 7.53 -2.12
CA THR A 164 -2.01 6.78 -2.17
C THR A 164 -1.83 6.04 -3.49
N THR A 165 -2.91 5.58 -4.11
CA THR A 165 -2.86 4.97 -5.45
C THR A 165 -2.46 5.99 -6.51
N ARG A 166 -3.07 7.19 -6.52
CA ARG A 166 -2.66 8.29 -7.42
C ARG A 166 -1.19 8.68 -7.22
N ALA A 167 -0.75 8.79 -5.96
CA ALA A 167 0.66 9.06 -5.64
C ALA A 167 1.60 7.97 -6.17
N LEU A 168 1.18 6.70 -6.12
CA LEU A 168 2.00 5.58 -6.61
C LEU A 168 2.00 5.49 -8.15
N CYS A 169 0.89 5.81 -8.82
CA CYS A 169 0.82 5.93 -10.28
C CYS A 169 1.77 7.00 -10.84
N LEU A 170 1.98 8.08 -10.07
CA LEU A 170 2.91 9.15 -10.42
C LEU A 170 4.38 8.80 -10.12
N SER A 171 4.62 7.92 -9.15
CA SER A 171 5.97 7.48 -8.74
C SER A 171 6.58 6.49 -9.73
N SER A 172 7.91 6.32 -9.69
CA SER A 172 8.58 5.33 -10.52
C SER A 172 8.31 3.92 -10.00
N PRO A 173 7.98 2.93 -10.85
CA PRO A 173 7.86 1.53 -10.42
C PRO A 173 9.12 0.99 -9.75
N LEU A 174 10.29 1.48 -10.15
CA LEU A 174 11.60 1.09 -9.59
C LEU A 174 11.86 1.71 -8.21
N SER A 175 11.27 2.88 -7.95
CA SER A 175 11.38 3.60 -6.68
C SER A 175 10.00 4.15 -6.27
N PRO A 176 9.10 3.27 -5.79
CA PRO A 176 7.78 3.68 -5.36
C PRO A 176 7.87 4.60 -4.14
N HIS A 177 6.94 5.54 -4.02
CA HIS A 177 6.94 6.46 -2.88
C HIS A 177 6.62 5.72 -1.56
N SER A 178 7.65 5.44 -0.75
CA SER A 178 7.55 4.54 0.41
C SER A 178 6.50 4.96 1.44
N LYS A 179 6.31 6.28 1.66
CA LYS A 179 5.26 6.77 2.57
C LYS A 179 3.85 6.43 2.06
N SER A 180 3.63 6.49 0.74
CA SER A 180 2.33 6.14 0.16
C SER A 180 2.04 4.65 0.29
N LEU A 181 3.03 3.77 0.07
CA LEU A 181 2.89 2.33 0.30
C LEU A 181 2.46 2.04 1.74
N TRP A 182 3.17 2.61 2.72
CA TRP A 182 2.85 2.41 4.13
C TRP A 182 1.46 2.94 4.51
N ARG A 183 1.09 4.13 4.01
CA ARG A 183 -0.25 4.70 4.25
C ARG A 183 -1.36 3.85 3.63
N ARG A 184 -1.12 3.30 2.44
CA ARG A 184 -2.10 2.46 1.73
C ARG A 184 -2.28 1.11 2.41
N SER A 185 -1.21 0.50 2.92
CA SER A 185 -1.33 -0.73 3.72
C SER A 185 -2.19 -0.51 4.97
N GLN A 186 -1.99 0.61 5.68
CA GLN A 186 -2.83 0.97 6.83
C GLN A 186 -4.30 1.13 6.44
N ALA A 187 -4.58 1.74 5.28
CA ALA A 187 -5.94 1.91 4.80
C ALA A 187 -6.59 0.57 4.37
N TYR A 188 -5.82 -0.34 3.77
CA TYR A 188 -6.28 -1.69 3.43
C TYR A 188 -6.56 -2.53 4.69
N ASP A 189 -5.70 -2.43 5.72
CA ASP A 189 -5.94 -3.06 7.02
C ASP A 189 -7.27 -2.59 7.62
N MET A 190 -7.55 -1.29 7.59
CA MET A 190 -8.84 -0.73 8.06
C MET A 190 -10.05 -1.21 7.25
N LYS A 191 -9.85 -1.67 6.01
CA LYS A 191 -10.90 -2.24 5.15
C LYS A 191 -11.02 -3.76 5.25
N GLY A 192 -10.15 -4.43 6.02
CA GLY A 192 -10.09 -5.90 6.07
C GLY A 192 -9.45 -6.54 4.83
N LEU A 193 -8.78 -5.75 3.99
CA LEU A 193 -8.11 -6.18 2.76
C LEU A 193 -6.69 -6.66 3.08
N ALA A 194 -6.61 -7.83 3.73
CA ALA A 194 -5.36 -8.33 4.32
C ALA A 194 -4.27 -8.64 3.28
N LYS A 195 -4.66 -9.17 2.11
CA LYS A 195 -3.71 -9.51 1.04
C LYS A 195 -3.06 -8.25 0.48
N GLU A 196 -3.86 -7.25 0.17
CA GLU A 196 -3.45 -5.96 -0.38
C GLU A 196 -2.58 -5.21 0.63
N SER A 197 -2.99 -5.20 1.91
CA SER A 197 -2.18 -4.63 2.99
C SER A 197 -0.82 -5.31 3.12
N LEU A 198 -0.76 -6.65 3.02
CA LEU A 198 0.49 -7.39 3.11
C LEU A 198 1.42 -7.06 1.94
N MET A 199 0.89 -7.03 0.71
CA MET A 199 1.67 -6.69 -0.49
C MET A 199 2.31 -5.29 -0.37
N ASP A 200 1.54 -4.29 0.06
CA ASP A 200 2.07 -2.93 0.25
C ASP A 200 3.13 -2.87 1.36
N CYS A 201 2.96 -3.62 2.45
CA CYS A 201 3.96 -3.71 3.53
C CYS A 201 5.28 -4.34 3.05
N LEU A 202 5.21 -5.42 2.26
CA LEU A 202 6.40 -6.07 1.70
C LEU A 202 7.12 -5.13 0.72
N MET A 203 6.37 -4.45 -0.14
CA MET A 203 6.93 -3.44 -1.06
C MET A 203 7.56 -2.26 -0.31
N PHE A 204 6.95 -1.82 0.80
CA PHE A 204 7.50 -0.78 1.66
C PHE A 204 8.86 -1.17 2.27
N ILE A 205 9.01 -2.42 2.73
CA ILE A 205 10.30 -2.91 3.24
C ILE A 205 11.32 -3.00 2.11
N ASN A 206 10.95 -3.61 0.98
CA ASN A 206 11.85 -3.73 -0.17
C ASN A 206 12.37 -2.36 -0.64
N SER A 207 11.49 -1.35 -0.68
CA SER A 207 11.85 0.04 -1.00
C SER A 207 12.90 0.63 -0.05
N ARG A 208 12.92 0.23 1.23
CA ARG A 208 13.91 0.70 2.22
C ARG A 208 15.24 -0.05 2.16
N MET A 209 15.25 -1.28 1.65
CA MET A 209 16.46 -2.10 1.56
C MET A 209 17.31 -1.80 0.32
N LYS A 210 16.75 -1.11 -0.68
CA LYS A 210 17.44 -0.71 -1.91
C LYS A 210 18.27 0.59 -1.80
N SER A 211 18.29 1.28 -0.64
CA SER A 211 19.12 2.48 -0.46
C SER A 211 20.60 2.12 -0.32
N SER A 212 21.44 2.89 -1.00
CA SER A 212 22.74 2.56 -1.60
C SER A 212 23.96 2.41 -0.67
N ASP A 213 23.80 1.98 0.59
CA ASP A 213 24.93 1.73 1.50
C ASP A 213 24.96 0.28 1.99
N GLU A 214 26.01 -0.47 1.64
CA GLU A 214 26.25 -1.84 2.11
C GLU A 214 26.42 -1.92 3.64
N GLU A 215 26.91 -0.85 4.29
CA GLU A 215 26.95 -0.78 5.75
C GLU A 215 25.56 -0.57 6.38
N ILE A 216 24.67 0.15 5.71
CA ILE A 216 23.30 0.40 6.18
C ILE A 216 22.45 -0.87 5.99
N LYS A 217 22.66 -1.68 4.95
CA LYS A 217 21.95 -2.96 4.73
C LYS A 217 22.05 -3.92 5.92
N LYS A 218 23.21 -4.00 6.60
CA LYS A 218 23.39 -4.78 7.84
C LYS A 218 22.63 -4.22 9.04
N ARG A 219 22.22 -2.94 9.00
CA ARG A 219 21.51 -2.22 10.07
C ARG A 219 20.06 -1.85 9.75
N VAL A 220 19.53 -2.08 8.54
CA VAL A 220 18.11 -1.83 8.21
C VAL A 220 17.23 -2.88 8.88
N ARG A 221 17.06 -2.74 10.20
CA ARG A 221 16.09 -3.50 10.96
C ARG A 221 14.71 -3.07 10.51
N VAL A 222 13.89 -4.03 10.08
CA VAL A 222 12.49 -3.79 9.77
C VAL A 222 11.87 -3.07 10.97
N PRO A 223 11.27 -1.88 10.77
CA PRO A 223 10.66 -1.15 11.89
C PRO A 223 9.62 -2.03 12.58
N TYR A 224 9.59 -2.00 13.91
CA TYR A 224 8.70 -2.86 14.70
C TYR A 224 7.23 -2.76 14.25
N TYR A 225 6.76 -1.56 13.95
CA TYR A 225 5.40 -1.33 13.47
C TYR A 225 5.12 -2.06 12.13
N ALA A 226 6.11 -2.14 11.23
CA ALA A 226 5.97 -2.79 9.94
C ALA A 226 6.03 -4.31 10.09
N ALA A 227 6.95 -4.82 10.92
CA ALA A 227 7.00 -6.25 11.26
C ALA A 227 5.70 -6.72 11.91
N ARG A 228 5.14 -5.93 12.85
CA ARG A 228 3.86 -6.20 13.51
C ARG A 228 2.71 -6.23 12.51
N MET A 229 2.64 -5.26 11.60
CA MET A 229 1.60 -5.22 10.57
C MET A 229 1.70 -6.42 9.62
N ILE A 230 2.91 -6.77 9.18
CA ILE A 230 3.13 -7.95 8.32
C ILE A 230 2.70 -9.21 9.03
N ASN A 231 3.09 -9.42 10.29
CA ASN A 231 2.69 -10.59 11.05
C ASN A 231 1.16 -10.67 11.19
N LYS A 232 0.50 -9.54 11.49
CA LYS A 232 -0.97 -9.45 11.52
C LYS A 232 -1.59 -9.89 10.18
N GLN A 233 -1.14 -9.31 9.06
CA GLN A 233 -1.73 -9.60 7.75
C GLN A 233 -1.39 -10.99 7.22
N MET A 234 -0.20 -11.52 7.51
CA MET A 234 0.17 -12.89 7.17
C MET A 234 -0.73 -13.89 7.90
N ASN A 235 -1.03 -13.66 9.17
CA ASN A 235 -1.95 -14.52 9.93
C ASN A 235 -3.39 -14.43 9.40
N ALA A 236 -3.83 -13.26 8.97
CA ALA A 236 -5.16 -13.06 8.38
C ALA A 236 -5.26 -13.64 6.96
N THR A 237 -4.14 -13.73 6.23
CA THR A 237 -4.10 -14.28 4.88
C THR A 237 -3.90 -15.79 4.95
N TRP A 238 -4.97 -16.54 4.70
CA TRP A 238 -5.02 -18.01 4.76
C TRP A 238 -3.91 -18.73 3.95
N ILE A 239 -3.26 -18.05 3.01
CA ILE A 239 -2.10 -18.54 2.24
C ILE A 239 -0.98 -19.07 3.16
N PHE A 240 -0.87 -18.55 4.40
CA PHE A 240 0.12 -19.02 5.38
C PHE A 240 -0.44 -19.96 6.47
N ALA A 241 -1.72 -20.36 6.39
CA ALA A 241 -2.31 -21.28 7.38
C ALA A 241 -1.53 -22.61 7.46
N ASN A 242 -1.11 -23.15 6.32
CA ASN A 242 -0.30 -24.37 6.23
C ASN A 242 1.16 -24.18 6.69
N ALA A 243 1.71 -22.96 6.57
CA ALA A 243 3.04 -22.66 7.10
C ALA A 243 3.00 -22.51 8.63
N LYS A 244 1.89 -21.97 9.16
CA LYS A 244 1.63 -21.82 10.59
C LYS A 244 1.41 -23.17 11.27
N SER A 245 0.67 -24.10 10.66
CA SER A 245 0.52 -25.47 11.18
C SER A 245 1.87 -26.18 11.28
N LYS A 246 2.69 -26.17 10.21
CA LYS A 246 4.04 -26.76 10.22
C LYS A 246 4.98 -26.15 11.27
N PHE A 247 4.90 -24.83 11.50
CA PHE A 247 5.73 -24.17 12.50
C PHE A 247 5.25 -24.45 13.94
N CYS A 248 3.94 -24.56 14.17
CA CYS A 248 3.38 -24.95 15.46
C CYS A 248 3.77 -26.40 15.79
N SER A 249 3.61 -27.33 14.83
CA SER A 249 4.04 -28.73 14.99
C SER A 249 5.53 -28.85 15.32
N LYS A 250 6.41 -28.09 14.63
CA LYS A 250 7.86 -28.07 14.94
C LYS A 250 8.23 -27.42 16.28
N LYS A 251 7.37 -26.57 16.84
CA LYS A 251 7.57 -25.95 18.15
C LYS A 251 7.06 -26.87 19.26
N GLU A 252 5.93 -27.54 19.03
CA GLU A 252 5.40 -28.59 19.89
C GLU A 252 6.34 -29.80 19.94
N GLU A 253 6.87 -30.27 18.80
CA GLU A 253 7.87 -31.34 18.76
C GLU A 253 9.12 -31.00 19.57
N ARG A 254 9.62 -29.76 19.48
CA ARG A 254 10.78 -29.31 20.29
C ARG A 254 10.49 -29.22 21.77
N LEU A 255 9.29 -28.79 22.16
CA LEU A 255 8.87 -28.77 23.57
C LEU A 255 8.65 -30.19 24.13
N ILE A 256 8.16 -31.11 23.30
CA ILE A 256 8.00 -32.53 23.64
C ILE A 256 9.37 -33.21 23.77
N ASP A 257 10.33 -32.86 22.90
CA ASP A 257 11.70 -33.41 22.94
C ASP A 257 12.49 -32.90 24.17
N GLU A 258 12.37 -31.61 24.50
CA GLU A 258 12.93 -31.05 25.75
C GLU A 258 12.28 -31.67 27.00
N SER A 259 10.98 -31.98 26.96
CA SER A 259 10.29 -32.68 28.05
C SER A 259 10.78 -34.12 28.17
N LYS A 260 10.91 -34.86 27.06
CA LYS A 260 11.42 -36.25 27.06
C LYS A 260 12.85 -36.35 27.57
N GLY A 261 13.71 -35.40 27.20
CA GLY A 261 15.08 -35.33 27.71
C GLY A 261 15.14 -35.14 29.23
N LYS A 262 14.23 -34.36 29.82
CA LYS A 262 14.11 -34.20 31.28
C LYS A 262 13.63 -35.47 31.98
N TYR A 263 12.64 -36.16 31.41
CA TYR A 263 12.16 -37.44 31.96
C TYR A 263 13.25 -38.52 31.91
N GLN A 264 14.02 -38.61 30.83
CA GLN A 264 15.14 -39.56 30.71
C GLN A 264 16.27 -39.26 31.69
N LEU A 265 16.61 -37.98 31.91
CA LEU A 265 17.60 -37.56 32.91
C LEU A 265 17.14 -37.93 34.33
N GLN A 266 15.85 -37.75 34.62
CA GLN A 266 15.28 -38.07 35.93
C GLN A 266 15.21 -39.59 36.17
N GLU A 267 14.88 -40.38 35.14
CA GLU A 267 14.90 -41.84 35.20
C GLU A 267 16.34 -42.39 35.35
N MET A 268 17.32 -41.80 34.65
CA MET A 268 18.72 -42.18 34.80
C MET A 268 19.27 -41.83 36.19
N LEU A 269 18.89 -40.68 36.77
CA LEU A 269 19.24 -40.32 38.14
C LEU A 269 18.63 -41.29 39.16
N LEU A 270 17.38 -41.71 38.94
CA LEU A 270 16.70 -42.66 39.83
C LEU A 270 17.39 -44.03 39.79
N ARG A 271 17.75 -44.52 38.60
CA ARG A 271 18.52 -45.78 38.45
C ARG A 271 19.91 -45.69 39.08
N LEU A 272 20.57 -44.54 39.02
CA LEU A 272 21.87 -44.32 39.68
C LEU A 272 21.75 -44.29 41.21
N MET A 273 20.67 -43.72 41.74
CA MET A 273 20.37 -43.78 43.18
C MET A 273 20.05 -45.20 43.64
N GLU A 274 19.23 -45.95 42.89
CA GLU A 274 18.92 -47.35 43.17
C GLU A 274 20.15 -48.28 43.06
N ALA A 275 21.07 -48.00 42.12
CA ALA A 275 22.33 -48.73 41.99
C ALA A 275 23.29 -48.43 43.17
N LYS A 276 23.23 -47.23 43.73
CA LYS A 276 24.00 -46.83 44.91
C LYS A 276 23.51 -47.53 46.19
N ASP A 277 22.20 -47.74 46.31
CA ASP A 277 21.60 -48.46 47.44
C ASP A 277 21.82 -49.98 47.39
N LYS A 278 22.10 -50.54 46.20
CA LYS A 278 22.35 -51.99 46.01
C LYS A 278 23.83 -52.40 46.07
N GLY A 279 24.74 -51.48 46.40
CA GLY A 279 26.13 -51.82 46.77
C GLY A 279 26.96 -52.56 45.72
N ASN A 280 26.71 -52.37 44.41
CA ASN A 280 27.45 -53.08 43.36
C ASN A 280 28.18 -52.10 42.43
N PHE A 281 29.38 -51.67 42.82
CA PHE A 281 30.28 -50.88 41.97
C PHE A 281 31.33 -51.80 41.33
N ASN A 282 31.21 -52.05 40.03
CA ASN A 282 32.30 -52.60 39.23
C ASN A 282 32.51 -51.68 38.02
N PHE A 283 33.58 -50.88 38.04
CA PHE A 283 34.00 -50.05 36.91
C PHE A 283 35.00 -50.84 36.04
N PRO A 284 34.76 -51.05 34.73
CA PRO A 284 35.78 -51.62 33.88
C PRO A 284 36.80 -50.55 33.46
N GLY A 285 38.02 -50.70 33.98
CA GLY A 285 39.27 -50.59 33.21
C GLY A 285 39.76 -49.21 32.78
N LYS A 286 40.68 -48.62 33.56
CA LYS A 286 41.83 -47.88 33.01
C LYS A 286 42.92 -48.89 32.64
N PRO A 287 43.66 -48.74 31.52
CA PRO A 287 44.92 -49.44 31.33
C PRO A 287 46.03 -48.72 32.13
N ILE A 288 46.84 -49.50 32.83
CA ILE A 288 48.13 -49.07 33.41
C ILE A 288 49.22 -49.79 32.61
N THR A 289 50.21 -48.98 32.18
CA THR A 289 51.49 -49.29 31.49
C THR A 289 51.43 -49.91 30.11
#